data_AF-A0A0V1AHI4-F1
#
_entry.id   AF-A0A0V1AHI4-F1
#
_cell.length_a   1.000
_cell.length_b   1.000
_cell.length_c   1.000
_cell.angle_alpha   90.00
_cell.angle_beta   90.00
_cell.angle_gamma   90.00
#
_symmetry.space_group_name_H-M   'P 1'
#
loop_
_entity.id
_entity.type
_entity.pdbx_description
1 polymer ?
#
loop_
_entity_poly.entity_id
_entity_poly.type
_entity_poly.pdbx_seq_one_letter_code
_entity_poly.pdbx_strand_id
1 'polypeptide(L)'
;PLVYCLTVHKDLSTYREIFDNLILKAATLGVVLQPQTVISDFETALIPALQGTFPGVSMQGCYFRFCQAVLRKVTDLGMRTSYINEAATKKKVKMLLATAFLPLHDVAAAVDLFGRDATGSIAALFNYFRMEWMPYDRLPLWNVY
;
A
#
# COMPACT_ATOMS: atom_id res chain seq x y z
N PRO A 1 -19.51 4.24 11.29
CA PRO A 1 -20.10 5.15 10.28
C PRO A 1 -19.43 4.90 8.92
N LEU A 2 -20.15 5.13 7.82
CA LEU A 2 -19.63 4.95 6.47
C LEU A 2 -20.04 6.15 5.62
N VAL A 3 -19.10 6.68 4.83
CA VAL A 3 -19.30 7.83 3.95
C VAL A 3 -18.84 7.45 2.56
N TYR A 4 -19.62 7.83 1.55
CA TYR A 4 -19.28 7.66 0.15
C TYR A 4 -19.10 9.04 -0.49
N CYS A 5 -18.00 9.22 -1.21
CA CYS A 5 -17.71 10.42 -1.98
C CYS A 5 -17.44 10.00 -3.43
N LEU A 6 -18.20 10.56 -4.37
CA LEU A 6 -18.00 10.35 -5.80
C LEU A 6 -17.33 11.60 -6.37
N THR A 7 -16.18 11.43 -7.01
CA THR A 7 -15.42 12.52 -7.59
C THR A 7 -15.00 12.20 -9.02
N VAL A 8 -14.84 13.24 -9.83
CA VAL A 8 -14.31 13.13 -11.20
C VAL A 8 -12.79 13.15 -11.22
N HIS A 9 -12.19 13.78 -10.20
CA HIS A 9 -10.75 13.99 -10.08
C HIS A 9 -10.17 13.27 -8.87
N LYS A 10 -8.86 13.02 -8.93
CA LYS A 10 -8.04 12.37 -7.90
C LYS A 10 -6.82 13.21 -7.57
N ASP A 11 -7.05 14.49 -7.33
CA ASP A 11 -6.01 15.48 -7.03
C ASP A 11 -6.10 16.01 -5.60
N LEU A 12 -5.06 16.73 -5.20
CA LEU A 12 -4.90 17.25 -3.84
C LEU A 12 -6.06 18.18 -3.44
N SER A 13 -6.50 19.05 -4.35
CA SER A 13 -7.63 19.97 -4.12
C SER A 13 -8.92 19.22 -3.84
N THR A 14 -9.23 18.21 -4.67
CA THR A 14 -10.43 17.40 -4.55
C THR A 14 -10.46 16.65 -3.22
N TYR A 15 -9.34 16.06 -2.82
CA TYR A 15 -9.26 15.36 -1.53
C TYR A 15 -9.38 16.29 -0.33
N ARG A 16 -8.77 17.48 -0.37
CA ARG A 16 -8.93 18.48 0.70
C ARG A 16 -10.38 18.89 0.85
N GLU A 17 -11.06 19.19 -0.24
CA GLU A 17 -12.48 19.55 -0.22
C GLU A 17 -13.35 18.43 0.37
N ILE A 18 -13.07 17.17 0.05
CA ILE A 18 -13.75 16.01 0.67
C ILE A 18 -13.56 16.03 2.19
N PHE A 19 -12.32 16.18 2.67
CA PHE A 19 -12.05 16.11 4.10
C PHE A 19 -12.59 17.32 4.87
N ASP A 20 -12.55 18.51 4.29
CA ASP A 20 -13.13 19.71 4.88
C ASP A 20 -14.65 19.54 5.07
N ASN A 21 -15.35 19.04 4.03
CA ASN A 21 -16.77 18.71 4.12
C ASN A 21 -17.05 17.62 5.16
N LEU A 22 -16.18 16.62 5.26
CA LEU A 22 -16.31 15.55 6.25
C LEU A 22 -16.15 16.08 7.68
N ILE A 23 -15.19 16.98 7.93
CA ILE A 23 -14.98 17.64 9.22
C ILE A 23 -16.21 18.48 9.59
N LEU A 24 -16.70 19.30 8.66
CA LEU A 24 -17.91 20.10 8.88
C LEU A 24 -19.10 19.20 9.23
N LYS A 25 -19.29 18.10 8.50
CA LYS A 25 -20.39 17.17 8.77
C LYS A 25 -20.24 16.47 10.12
N ALA A 26 -19.03 16.04 10.48
CA ALA A 26 -18.75 15.44 11.78
C ALA A 26 -19.07 16.41 12.92
N ALA A 27 -18.69 17.68 12.78
CA ALA A 27 -18.99 18.73 13.75
C ALA A 27 -20.51 18.94 13.94
N THR A 28 -21.32 18.88 12.88
CA THR A 28 -22.79 18.95 13.01
C THR A 28 -23.41 17.79 13.79
N LEU A 29 -22.67 16.68 13.93
CA LEU A 29 -23.06 15.51 14.71
C LEU A 29 -22.43 15.50 16.11
N GLY A 30 -21.73 16.57 16.51
CA GLY A 30 -21.02 16.65 17.78
C GLY A 30 -19.75 15.80 17.83
N VAL A 31 -19.19 15.40 16.68
CA VAL A 31 -17.99 14.58 16.58
C VAL A 31 -16.81 15.44 16.14
N VAL A 32 -15.71 15.39 16.90
CA VAL A 32 -14.43 15.96 16.50
C VAL A 32 -13.64 14.90 15.74
N LEU A 33 -13.42 15.13 14.45
CA LEU A 33 -12.67 14.21 13.60
C LEU A 33 -11.17 14.52 13.70
N GLN A 34 -10.45 13.78 14.54
CA GLN A 34 -9.00 13.89 14.69
C GLN A 34 -8.36 12.49 14.77
N PRO A 35 -8.19 11.81 13.62
CA PRO A 35 -7.61 10.47 13.61
C PRO A 35 -6.13 10.53 13.99
N GLN A 36 -5.69 9.58 14.82
CA GLN A 36 -4.27 9.38 15.10
C GLN A 36 -3.58 8.60 13.98
N THR A 37 -4.31 7.67 13.35
CA THR A 37 -3.83 6.86 12.24
C THR A 37 -4.87 6.82 11.14
N VAL A 38 -4.43 6.95 9.88
CA VAL A 38 -5.27 6.74 8.71
C VAL A 38 -4.66 5.65 7.85
N ILE A 39 -5.48 4.65 7.54
CA ILE A 39 -5.14 3.60 6.57
C ILE A 39 -5.71 4.03 5.21
N SER A 40 -4.83 4.30 4.25
CA SER A 40 -5.22 4.70 2.90
C SER A 40 -4.70 3.73 1.85
N ASP A 41 -5.16 3.88 0.61
CA ASP A 41 -4.40 3.34 -0.52
C ASP A 41 -3.14 4.20 -0.78
N PHE A 42 -2.33 3.77 -1.75
CA PHE A 42 -1.04 4.39 -2.09
C PHE A 42 -1.20 5.52 -3.12
N GLU A 43 -2.35 6.21 -3.14
CA GLU A 43 -2.58 7.31 -4.08
C GLU A 43 -1.73 8.54 -3.71
N THR A 44 -0.93 9.02 -4.66
CA THR A 44 0.06 10.09 -4.47
C THR A 44 -0.54 11.39 -3.92
N ALA A 45 -1.76 11.75 -4.33
CA ALA A 45 -2.41 12.98 -3.90
C ALA A 45 -3.14 12.86 -2.55
N LEU A 46 -3.50 11.64 -2.15
CA LEU A 46 -4.33 11.38 -0.97
C LEU A 46 -3.54 11.56 0.33
N ILE A 47 -2.31 11.03 0.37
CA ILE A 47 -1.42 11.12 1.54
C ILE A 47 -1.14 12.59 1.93
N PRO A 48 -0.66 13.47 1.04
CA PRO A 48 -0.44 14.88 1.39
C PRO A 48 -1.74 15.64 1.68
N ALA A 49 -2.88 15.23 1.11
CA ALA A 49 -4.18 15.80 1.47
C ALA A 49 -4.50 15.50 2.95
N LEU A 50 -4.42 14.23 3.35
CA LEU A 50 -4.67 13.79 4.72
C LEU A 50 -3.72 14.42 5.73
N GLN A 51 -2.42 14.47 5.43
CA GLN A 51 -1.42 15.10 6.30
C GLN A 51 -1.63 16.62 6.43
N GLY A 52 -2.07 17.27 5.35
CA GLY A 52 -2.42 18.69 5.38
C GLY A 52 -3.70 18.98 6.16
N THR A 53 -4.69 18.09 6.11
CA THR A 53 -5.97 18.24 6.81
C THR A 53 -5.91 17.82 8.27
N PHE A 54 -5.13 16.79 8.60
CA PHE A 54 -4.97 16.24 9.95
C PHE A 54 -3.50 16.28 10.38
N PRO A 55 -3.02 17.41 10.92
CA PRO A 55 -1.63 17.54 11.37
C PRO A 55 -1.27 16.48 12.41
N GLY A 56 -0.12 15.81 12.21
CA GLY A 56 0.37 14.76 13.11
C GLY A 56 -0.27 13.38 12.92
N VAL A 57 -1.13 13.20 11.91
CA VAL A 57 -1.69 11.87 11.58
C VAL A 57 -0.58 10.91 11.13
N SER A 58 -0.61 9.69 11.66
CA SER A 58 0.21 8.59 11.17
C SER A 58 -0.44 7.98 9.93
N MET A 59 0.31 7.90 8.84
CA MET A 59 -0.17 7.32 7.59
C MET A 59 0.25 5.85 7.50
N GLN A 60 -0.72 4.98 7.22
CA GLN A 60 -0.50 3.57 6.94
C GLN A 60 -1.11 3.21 5.59
N GLY A 61 -0.40 2.42 4.82
CA GLY A 61 -0.84 1.84 3.57
C GLY A 61 -1.72 0.61 3.82
N CYS A 62 -2.78 0.47 3.03
CA CYS A 62 -3.67 -0.66 3.13
C CYS A 62 -2.98 -1.94 2.64
N TYR A 63 -2.74 -2.89 3.56
CA TYR A 63 -2.14 -4.20 3.25
C TYR A 63 -2.90 -4.95 2.14
N PHE A 64 -4.23 -4.84 2.11
CA PHE A 64 -5.04 -5.45 1.05
C PHE A 64 -4.72 -4.84 -0.33
N ARG A 65 -4.55 -3.52 -0.43
CA ARG A 65 -4.17 -2.85 -1.68
C ARG A 65 -2.74 -3.18 -2.09
N PHE A 66 -1.83 -3.27 -1.14
CA PHE A 66 -0.46 -3.76 -1.36
C PHE A 66 -0.47 -5.17 -1.95
N CYS A 67 -1.18 -6.10 -1.31
CA CYS A 67 -1.35 -7.48 -1.82
C CYS A 67 -1.92 -7.49 -3.23
N GLN A 68 -2.97 -6.71 -3.49
CA GLN A 68 -3.58 -6.62 -4.81
C GLN A 68 -2.57 -6.13 -5.87
N ALA A 69 -1.75 -5.13 -5.56
CA ALA A 69 -0.79 -4.60 -6.51
C ALA A 69 0.30 -5.62 -6.86
N VAL A 70 0.84 -6.34 -5.87
CA VAL A 70 1.80 -7.43 -6.10
C VAL A 70 1.16 -8.55 -6.93
N LEU A 71 -0.07 -8.96 -6.63
CA LEU A 71 -0.78 -10.01 -7.38
C LEU A 71 -1.16 -9.59 -8.80
N ARG A 72 -1.46 -8.31 -9.02
CA ARG A 72 -1.61 -7.76 -10.38
C ARG A 72 -0.30 -7.88 -11.14
N LYS A 73 0.82 -7.49 -10.53
CA LYS A 73 2.13 -7.63 -11.19
C LYS A 73 2.47 -9.08 -11.52
N VAL A 74 2.14 -10.04 -10.65
CA VAL A 74 2.27 -11.49 -10.93
C VAL A 74 1.50 -11.86 -12.21
N THR A 75 0.29 -11.32 -12.38
CA THR A 75 -0.52 -11.56 -13.58
C THR A 75 0.08 -10.88 -14.82
N ASP A 76 0.53 -9.63 -14.69
CA ASP A 76 1.15 -8.86 -15.78
C ASP A 76 2.44 -9.51 -16.31
N LEU A 77 3.16 -10.22 -15.43
CA LEU A 77 4.37 -10.98 -15.77
C LEU A 77 4.07 -12.39 -16.33
N GLY A 78 2.80 -12.69 -16.64
CA GLY A 78 2.37 -13.96 -17.21
C GLY A 78 2.35 -15.14 -16.21
N MET A 79 2.53 -14.89 -14.91
CA MET A 79 2.68 -15.93 -13.90
C MET A 79 1.36 -16.36 -13.26
N ARG A 80 0.20 -16.04 -13.84
CA ARG A 80 -1.11 -16.41 -13.26
C ARG A 80 -1.24 -17.92 -13.11
N THR A 81 -0.93 -18.68 -14.16
CA THR A 81 -1.05 -20.15 -14.16
C THR A 81 -0.07 -20.80 -13.18
N SER A 82 1.20 -20.38 -13.19
CA SER A 82 2.22 -20.88 -12.27
C SER A 82 1.94 -20.51 -10.82
N TYR A 83 1.41 -19.32 -10.55
CA TYR A 83 0.97 -18.94 -9.20
C TYR A 83 -0.15 -19.83 -8.64
N ILE A 84 -1.08 -20.28 -9.49
CA ILE A 84 -2.19 -21.15 -9.09
C ILE A 84 -1.69 -22.60 -8.88
N ASN A 85 -0.89 -23.11 -9.82
CA ASN A 85 -0.59 -24.53 -9.93
C ASN A 85 0.78 -24.95 -9.36
N GLU A 86 1.76 -24.03 -9.26
CA GLU A 86 3.12 -24.36 -8.83
C GLU A 86 3.38 -23.86 -7.41
N ALA A 87 3.64 -24.80 -6.50
CA ALA A 87 3.91 -24.49 -5.10
C ALA A 87 5.12 -23.57 -4.90
N ALA A 88 6.18 -23.73 -5.72
CA ALA A 88 7.39 -22.91 -5.65
C ALA A 88 7.11 -21.44 -5.99
N THR A 89 6.42 -21.18 -7.10
CA THR A 89 6.01 -19.84 -7.53
C THR A 89 5.09 -19.20 -6.49
N LYS A 90 4.06 -19.93 -6.05
CA LYS A 90 3.14 -19.48 -5.00
C LYS A 90 3.87 -19.12 -3.70
N LYS A 91 4.84 -19.94 -3.29
CA LYS A 91 5.65 -19.69 -2.08
C LYS A 91 6.45 -18.40 -2.21
N LYS A 92 7.16 -18.17 -3.33
CA LYS A 92 7.93 -16.93 -3.54
C LYS A 92 7.05 -15.68 -3.48
N VAL A 93 5.89 -15.70 -4.13
CA VAL A 93 4.93 -14.58 -4.08
C VAL A 93 4.42 -14.36 -2.65
N LYS A 94 4.02 -15.41 -1.94
CA LYS A 94 3.58 -15.28 -0.54
C LYS A 94 4.66 -14.77 0.40
N MET A 95 5.92 -15.15 0.18
CA MET A 95 7.05 -14.64 0.95
C MET A 95 7.23 -13.13 0.75
N LEU A 96 7.07 -12.62 -0.48
CA LEU A 96 7.05 -11.18 -0.74
C LEU A 96 5.91 -10.48 0.00
N LEU A 97 4.70 -11.04 -0.02
CA LEU A 97 3.57 -10.46 0.73
C LEU A 97 3.82 -10.45 2.24
N ALA A 98 4.46 -11.50 2.76
CA ALA A 98 4.78 -11.63 4.18
C ALA A 98 5.84 -10.62 4.65
N THR A 99 6.61 -10.00 3.75
CA THR A 99 7.60 -8.97 4.14
C THR A 99 6.97 -7.77 4.83
N ALA A 100 5.66 -7.53 4.65
CA ALA A 100 4.93 -6.48 5.35
C ALA A 100 4.95 -6.66 6.88
N PHE A 101 5.16 -7.89 7.37
CA PHE A 101 5.16 -8.23 8.79
C PHE A 101 6.57 -8.43 9.36
N LEU A 102 7.61 -8.09 8.60
CA LEU A 102 8.98 -8.11 9.10
C LEU A 102 9.33 -6.75 9.71
N PRO A 103 10.24 -6.71 10.71
CA PRO A 103 10.87 -5.47 11.13
C PRO A 103 11.43 -4.72 9.92
N LEU A 104 11.23 -3.40 9.87
CA LEU A 104 11.63 -2.57 8.72
C LEU A 104 13.10 -2.79 8.29
N HIS A 105 14.00 -2.99 9.25
CA HIS A 105 15.42 -3.19 9.00
C HIS A 105 15.73 -4.58 8.39
N ASP A 106 14.86 -5.57 8.56
CA ASP A 106 15.02 -6.92 8.03
C ASP A 106 14.46 -7.09 6.61
N VAL A 107 13.57 -6.17 6.17
CA VAL A 107 12.86 -6.29 4.89
C VAL A 107 13.83 -6.43 3.72
N ALA A 108 14.87 -5.58 3.66
CA ALA A 108 15.82 -5.60 2.55
C ALA A 108 16.58 -6.94 2.47
N ALA A 109 17.11 -7.40 3.60
CA ALA A 109 17.82 -8.67 3.67
C ALA A 109 16.92 -9.86 3.32
N ALA A 110 15.66 -9.84 3.75
CA ALA A 110 14.68 -10.87 3.43
C ALA A 110 14.36 -10.91 1.93
N VAL A 111 14.10 -9.75 1.30
CA VAL A 111 13.83 -9.68 -0.15
C VAL A 111 15.00 -10.22 -0.97
N ASP A 112 16.23 -9.88 -0.60
CA ASP A 112 17.43 -10.39 -1.29
C ASP A 112 17.63 -11.89 -1.10
N LEU A 113 17.41 -12.40 0.12
CA LEU A 113 17.43 -13.84 0.38
C LEU A 113 16.37 -14.58 -0.43
N PHE A 114 15.15 -14.04 -0.51
CA PHE A 114 14.06 -14.65 -1.24
C PHE A 114 14.27 -14.59 -2.75
N GLY A 115 15.01 -13.60 -3.25
CA GLY A 115 15.30 -13.40 -4.67
C GLY A 115 16.56 -14.09 -5.20
N ARG A 116 17.39 -14.72 -4.36
CA ARG A 116 18.74 -15.21 -4.72
C ARG A 116 18.79 -16.12 -5.96
N ASP A 117 17.86 -17.08 -6.05
CA ASP A 117 17.80 -18.05 -7.16
C ASP A 117 16.66 -17.72 -8.15
N ALA A 118 16.16 -16.49 -8.12
CA ALA A 118 15.07 -16.06 -8.98
C ALA A 118 15.55 -15.94 -10.44
N THR A 119 14.82 -16.55 -11.36
CA THR A 119 15.05 -16.43 -12.81
C THR A 119 13.75 -16.04 -13.52
N GLY A 120 13.86 -15.59 -14.77
CA GLY A 120 12.71 -15.26 -15.62
C GLY A 120 11.73 -14.28 -14.97
N SER A 121 10.44 -14.57 -15.07
CA SER A 121 9.36 -13.72 -14.51
C SER A 121 9.42 -13.56 -13.00
N ILE A 122 9.98 -14.51 -12.24
CA ILE A 122 10.17 -14.35 -10.80
C ILE A 122 11.22 -13.28 -10.53
N ALA A 123 12.36 -13.29 -11.24
CA ALA A 123 13.37 -12.24 -11.09
C ALA A 123 12.80 -10.85 -11.43
N ALA A 124 11.97 -10.76 -12.48
CA ALA A 124 11.28 -9.53 -12.83
C ALA A 124 10.32 -9.04 -11.73
N LEU A 125 9.64 -9.95 -11.02
CA LEU A 125 8.79 -9.60 -9.88
C LEU A 125 9.61 -9.04 -8.71
N PHE A 126 10.75 -9.65 -8.38
CA PHE A 126 11.63 -9.15 -7.31
C PHE A 126 12.21 -7.78 -7.66
N ASN A 127 12.60 -7.55 -8.92
CA ASN A 127 13.07 -6.24 -9.37
C ASN A 127 11.97 -5.18 -9.29
N TYR A 128 10.76 -5.50 -9.73
CA TYR A 128 9.60 -4.64 -9.52
C TYR A 128 9.39 -4.36 -8.03
N PHE A 129 9.48 -5.37 -7.17
CA PHE A 129 9.26 -5.20 -5.75
C PHE A 129 10.24 -4.20 -5.13
N ARG A 130 11.53 -4.32 -5.45
CA ARG A 130 12.57 -3.38 -4.99
C ARG A 130 12.30 -1.95 -5.45
N MET A 131 11.98 -1.77 -6.73
CA MET A 131 11.78 -0.44 -7.31
C MET A 131 10.49 0.22 -6.81
N GLU A 132 9.42 -0.56 -6.70
CA GLU A 132 8.09 -0.03 -6.42
C GLU A 132 7.80 0.05 -4.92
N TRP A 133 8.35 -0.84 -4.08
CA TRP A 133 7.94 -0.95 -2.66
C TRP A 133 9.06 -0.65 -1.68
N MET A 134 10.33 -0.79 -2.04
CA MET A 134 11.44 -0.54 -1.12
C MET A 134 12.03 0.90 -1.09
N PRO A 135 11.60 1.89 -1.90
CA PRO A 135 12.00 3.28 -1.67
C PRO A 135 11.71 3.76 -0.23
N TYR A 136 12.59 4.61 0.31
CA TYR A 136 12.55 5.04 1.72
C TYR A 136 11.23 5.72 2.13
N ASP A 137 10.63 6.49 1.23
CA ASP A 137 9.36 7.19 1.42
C ASP A 137 8.14 6.26 1.39
N ARG A 138 8.29 5.07 0.83
CA ARG A 138 7.19 4.12 0.62
C ARG A 138 7.28 2.88 1.51
N LEU A 139 8.48 2.42 1.82
CA LEU A 139 8.72 1.24 2.65
C LEU A 139 7.96 1.29 3.99
N PRO A 140 7.95 2.41 4.74
CA PRO A 140 7.20 2.51 5.98
C PRO A 140 5.68 2.48 5.80
N LEU A 141 5.16 2.78 4.59
CA LEU A 141 3.71 2.87 4.37
C LEU A 141 3.06 1.49 4.34
N TRP A 142 3.62 0.51 3.63
CA TRP A 142 2.99 -0.81 3.50
C TRP A 142 3.47 -1.83 4.55
N ASN A 143 4.52 -1.50 5.29
CA ASN A 143 4.97 -2.31 6.41
C ASN A 143 4.00 -2.10 7.60
N VAL A 144 3.58 -3.20 8.21
CA VAL A 144 2.56 -3.22 9.27
C VAL A 144 3.14 -3.71 10.61
N TYR A 145 4.46 -3.84 10.70
CA TYR A 145 5.18 -4.18 11.94
C TYR A 145 5.34 -2.93 12.81
#